data_AF-A0A949Y4P4-F1
#
_entry.id   AF-A0A949Y4P4-F1
#
_cell.length_a   1.000
_cell.length_b   1.000
_cell.length_c   1.000
_cell.angle_alpha   90.00
_cell.angle_beta   90.00
_cell.angle_gamma   90.00
#
_symmetry.space_group_name_H-M   'P 1'
#
loop_
_entity.id
_entity.type
_entity.pdbx_description
1 polymer ?
#
loop_
_entity_poly.entity_id
_entity_poly.type
_entity_poly.pdbx_seq_one_letter_code
_entity_poly.pdbx_strand_id
1 'polypeptide(L)'
;MSTVLTDLLIRPARLGDRPQIVDIVGHMGFHEDVLTRADAMRYLGSVLSSPETRGLVAVLGDRTVGYAELHARPSSIGDYQQAWLAIMAVDERVRGSGIGARLQAAVEHEARMLGCAEIALESSMQRNAAHAFYRAQGYAEHRPAMRFRKSLESSQSAPVESIEERFLYAAGAAASAVRVAIAGLAAERAVGMGADGAPTEAADDAAERAALAHLHPLELPIISEECGLVGPMPGASDYWISLDPLDGTRNFRAGFPPWATSIGLVKEGAAVAGLVVDLWSGRRWWARAGGGAWVDGRPARPNAGVLYATPSPQPSMPSARLPAAAKRLRISGCTSVELCRIADGTLAGFDARRRGIVHVHDLAAAAAILSEAGACVLTLTGEIPKLIPDPEPLLHIVAGADEATAQELLDEEL
;
A
#
# COMPACT_ATOMS: atom_id res chain seq x y z
N MET A 1 -42.69 -14.73 15.48
CA MET A 1 -41.55 -14.54 14.56
C MET A 1 -41.95 -14.54 13.06
N SER A 2 -43.20 -14.21 12.65
CA SER A 2 -43.66 -14.54 11.29
C SER A 2 -44.36 -13.43 10.46
N THR A 3 -44.41 -12.17 10.91
CA THR A 3 -45.07 -11.09 10.14
C THR A 3 -44.13 -10.01 9.59
N VAL A 4 -42.95 -9.80 10.18
CA VAL A 4 -42.00 -8.74 9.75
C VAL A 4 -41.24 -9.10 8.47
N LEU A 5 -41.04 -10.40 8.18
CA LEU A 5 -40.21 -10.83 7.06
C LEU A 5 -40.95 -10.79 5.70
N THR A 6 -42.28 -10.80 5.69
CA THR A 6 -43.09 -10.87 4.46
C THR A 6 -42.99 -9.59 3.63
N ASP A 7 -42.83 -8.44 4.29
CA ASP A 7 -42.75 -7.11 3.64
C ASP A 7 -41.31 -6.57 3.53
N LEU A 8 -40.31 -7.40 3.84
CA LEU A 8 -38.91 -6.97 3.79
C LEU A 8 -38.34 -7.15 2.37
N LEU A 9 -37.96 -6.02 1.77
CA LEU A 9 -37.25 -5.94 0.50
C LEU A 9 -35.76 -5.68 0.75
N ILE A 10 -34.89 -6.46 0.11
CA ILE A 10 -33.45 -6.14 0.03
C ILE A 10 -33.13 -5.71 -1.39
N ARG A 11 -32.47 -4.57 -1.53
CA ARG A 11 -32.12 -4.00 -2.83
C ARG A 11 -30.84 -3.17 -2.75
N PRO A 12 -30.22 -2.83 -3.89
CA PRO A 12 -29.18 -1.80 -3.94
C PRO A 12 -29.64 -0.49 -3.29
N ALA A 13 -28.74 0.08 -2.51
CA ALA A 13 -28.89 1.38 -1.89
C ALA A 13 -28.91 2.48 -2.96
N ARG A 14 -29.74 3.50 -2.74
CA ARG A 14 -29.92 4.65 -3.62
C ARG A 14 -29.55 5.91 -2.85
N LEU A 15 -29.21 6.99 -3.58
CA LEU A 15 -28.91 8.29 -2.97
C LEU A 15 -30.01 8.81 -2.03
N GLY A 16 -31.27 8.42 -2.26
CA GLY A 16 -32.41 8.76 -1.41
C GLY A 16 -32.45 8.05 -0.05
N ASP A 17 -31.79 6.88 0.09
CA ASP A 17 -31.77 6.12 1.36
C ASP A 17 -30.78 6.71 2.37
N ARG A 18 -29.86 7.54 1.87
CA ARG A 18 -28.70 8.10 2.57
C ARG A 18 -29.02 8.73 3.93
N PRO A 19 -30.07 9.55 4.12
CA PRO A 19 -30.40 10.08 5.45
C PRO A 19 -30.71 8.99 6.47
N GLN A 20 -31.46 7.96 6.07
CA GLN A 20 -31.84 6.85 6.95
C GLN A 20 -30.64 5.92 7.21
N ILE A 21 -29.75 5.74 6.22
CA ILE A 21 -28.49 5.00 6.41
C ILE A 21 -27.61 5.71 7.44
N VAL A 22 -27.43 7.03 7.35
CA VAL A 22 -26.67 7.80 8.35
C VAL A 22 -27.25 7.63 9.74
N ASP A 23 -28.58 7.69 9.87
CA ASP A 23 -29.23 7.47 11.17
C ASP A 23 -28.98 6.05 11.69
N ILE A 24 -29.04 5.00 10.86
CA ILE A 24 -28.79 3.61 11.27
C ILE A 24 -27.32 3.40 11.68
N VAL A 25 -26.38 3.90 10.88
CA VAL A 25 -24.94 3.71 11.05
C VAL A 25 -24.40 4.56 12.21
N GLY A 26 -24.96 5.75 12.43
CA GLY A 26 -24.54 6.66 13.50
C GLY A 26 -24.62 6.05 14.90
N HIS A 27 -25.57 5.13 15.12
CA HIS A 27 -25.73 4.41 16.40
C HIS A 27 -24.68 3.30 16.63
N MET A 28 -23.80 3.02 15.66
CA MET A 28 -22.73 2.03 15.83
C MET A 28 -21.46 2.59 16.49
N GLY A 29 -21.40 3.88 16.86
CA GLY A 29 -20.22 4.44 17.53
C GLY A 29 -19.03 4.70 16.61
N PHE A 30 -19.25 4.88 15.31
CA PHE A 30 -18.23 5.42 14.38
C PHE A 30 -17.94 6.93 14.60
N HIS A 31 -18.59 7.55 15.58
CA HIS A 31 -18.62 8.99 15.78
C HIS A 31 -18.33 9.35 17.24
N GLU A 32 -17.14 9.03 17.74
CA GLU A 32 -16.70 9.69 18.97
C GLU A 32 -15.91 10.98 18.72
N ASP A 33 -15.31 11.28 17.55
CA ASP A 33 -14.67 12.62 17.42
C ASP A 33 -14.47 13.27 16.01
N VAL A 34 -14.82 12.68 14.85
CA VAL A 34 -14.23 13.17 13.57
C VAL A 34 -15.17 13.45 12.37
N LEU A 35 -16.46 13.09 12.39
CA LEU A 35 -17.34 13.28 11.20
C LEU A 35 -18.68 13.93 11.55
N THR A 36 -19.00 15.07 10.93
CA THR A 36 -20.33 15.69 11.04
C THR A 36 -21.37 14.89 10.25
N ARG A 37 -22.67 15.09 10.53
CA ARG A 37 -23.77 14.51 9.73
C ARG A 37 -23.63 14.85 8.23
N ALA A 38 -23.12 16.04 7.92
CA ALA A 38 -22.90 16.48 6.53
C ALA A 38 -21.77 15.68 5.86
N ASP A 39 -20.71 15.35 6.60
CA ASP A 39 -19.59 14.56 6.09
C ASP A 39 -19.96 13.10 5.89
N ALA A 40 -20.73 12.51 6.81
CA ALA A 40 -21.30 11.17 6.65
C ALA A 40 -22.21 11.08 5.40
N MET A 41 -23.02 12.12 5.16
CA MET A 41 -23.82 12.23 3.94
C MET A 41 -22.95 12.36 2.68
N ARG A 42 -21.83 13.09 2.73
CA ARG A 42 -20.92 13.21 1.57
C ARG A 42 -20.24 11.88 1.26
N TYR A 43 -19.71 11.20 2.28
CA TYR A 43 -19.06 9.90 2.18
C TYR A 43 -19.99 8.82 1.60
N LEU A 44 -21.21 8.68 2.13
CA LEU A 44 -22.15 7.72 1.55
C LEU A 44 -22.53 8.05 0.10
N GLY A 45 -22.49 9.33 -0.28
CA GLY A 45 -22.65 9.73 -1.68
C GLY A 45 -21.56 9.17 -2.59
N SER A 46 -20.29 9.22 -2.17
CA SER A 46 -19.17 8.66 -2.96
C SER A 46 -19.19 7.13 -2.97
N VAL A 47 -19.49 6.50 -1.83
CA VAL A 47 -19.63 5.04 -1.71
C VAL A 47 -20.69 4.50 -2.66
N LEU A 48 -21.89 5.10 -2.67
CA LEU A 48 -23.00 4.65 -3.52
C LEU A 48 -22.78 4.91 -5.01
N SER A 49 -21.80 5.74 -5.35
CA SER A 49 -21.44 6.05 -6.73
C SER A 49 -20.22 5.26 -7.22
N SER A 50 -19.56 4.50 -6.34
CA SER A 50 -18.36 3.72 -6.68
C SER A 50 -18.73 2.39 -7.36
N PRO A 51 -18.11 2.06 -8.51
CA PRO A 51 -18.35 0.79 -9.19
C PRO A 51 -17.79 -0.42 -8.41
N GLU A 52 -16.80 -0.20 -7.53
CA GLU A 52 -16.10 -1.22 -6.73
C GLU A 52 -16.78 -1.50 -5.38
N THR A 53 -17.80 -0.71 -5.05
CA THR A 53 -18.57 -0.81 -3.82
C THR A 53 -20.00 -1.28 -4.11
N ARG A 54 -20.57 -2.08 -3.21
CA ARG A 54 -21.98 -2.44 -3.21
C ARG A 54 -22.60 -2.05 -1.87
N GLY A 55 -23.46 -1.05 -1.90
CA GLY A 55 -24.36 -0.73 -0.79
C GLY A 55 -25.69 -1.47 -0.96
N LEU A 56 -26.11 -2.21 0.06
CA LEU A 56 -27.41 -2.87 0.13
C LEU A 56 -28.23 -2.29 1.27
N VAL A 57 -29.54 -2.10 1.03
CA VAL A 57 -30.49 -1.70 2.06
C VAL A 57 -31.57 -2.74 2.27
N ALA A 58 -31.93 -2.93 3.52
CA ALA A 58 -33.11 -3.66 3.94
C ALA A 58 -34.24 -2.64 4.18
N VAL A 59 -35.33 -2.76 3.43
CA VAL A 59 -36.47 -1.83 3.43
C VAL A 59 -37.72 -2.57 3.91
N LEU A 60 -38.39 -2.00 4.92
CA LEU A 60 -39.66 -2.47 5.44
C LEU A 60 -40.71 -1.38 5.20
N GLY A 61 -41.68 -1.65 4.32
CA GLY A 61 -42.58 -0.60 3.82
C GLY A 61 -41.81 0.46 3.02
N ASP A 62 -41.83 1.70 3.49
CA ASP A 62 -41.12 2.85 2.91
C ASP A 62 -39.85 3.24 3.69
N ARG A 63 -39.48 2.46 4.72
CA ARG A 63 -38.37 2.77 5.61
C ARG A 63 -37.19 1.83 5.41
N THR A 64 -36.00 2.42 5.22
CA THR A 64 -34.73 1.71 5.37
C THR A 64 -34.54 1.37 6.84
N VAL A 65 -34.32 0.09 7.12
CA VAL A 65 -34.17 -0.47 8.47
C VAL A 65 -32.89 -1.29 8.62
N GLY A 66 -32.11 -1.45 7.56
CA GLY A 66 -30.79 -2.05 7.60
C GLY A 66 -29.94 -1.61 6.41
N TYR A 67 -28.63 -1.65 6.60
CA TYR A 67 -27.63 -1.27 5.61
C TYR A 67 -26.42 -2.20 5.70
N ALA A 68 -25.91 -2.60 4.54
CA ALA A 68 -24.65 -3.31 4.42
C ALA A 68 -23.80 -2.72 3.30
N GLU A 69 -22.50 -2.70 3.49
CA GLU A 69 -21.53 -2.15 2.55
C GLU A 69 -20.41 -3.15 2.29
N LEU A 70 -20.23 -3.48 1.02
CA LEU A 70 -19.28 -4.48 0.55
C LEU A 70 -18.29 -3.86 -0.44
N HIS A 71 -16.99 -4.09 -0.24
CA HIS A 71 -15.93 -3.68 -1.16
C HIS A 71 -15.27 -4.92 -1.75
N ALA A 72 -15.18 -5.02 -3.07
CA ALA A 72 -14.35 -6.05 -3.70
C ALA A 72 -12.89 -5.57 -3.75
N ARG A 73 -11.96 -6.42 -3.30
CA ARG A 73 -10.53 -6.13 -3.35
C ARG A 73 -9.73 -7.39 -3.65
N PRO A 74 -8.52 -7.27 -4.25
CA PRO A 74 -7.58 -8.38 -4.29
C PRO A 74 -7.27 -8.91 -2.88
N SER A 75 -7.17 -10.23 -2.71
CA SER A 75 -6.75 -10.84 -1.45
C SER A 75 -5.30 -10.49 -1.13
N SER A 76 -5.01 -10.35 0.17
CA SER A 76 -3.64 -10.12 0.67
C SER A 76 -2.80 -11.41 0.73
N ILE A 77 -3.41 -12.59 0.55
CA ILE A 77 -2.76 -13.90 0.79
C ILE A 77 -2.93 -14.85 -0.43
N GLY A 78 -3.53 -14.40 -1.54
CA GLY A 78 -3.67 -15.24 -2.74
C GLY A 78 -4.21 -14.52 -3.97
N ASP A 79 -4.14 -15.19 -5.12
CA ASP A 79 -4.65 -14.68 -6.41
C ASP A 79 -6.16 -14.93 -6.54
N TYR A 80 -6.94 -14.24 -5.70
CA TYR A 80 -8.39 -14.24 -5.75
C TYR A 80 -8.97 -12.91 -5.24
N GLN A 81 -10.19 -12.60 -5.63
CA GLN A 81 -10.91 -11.45 -5.09
C GLN A 81 -11.51 -11.80 -3.71
N GLN A 82 -11.28 -10.95 -2.72
CA GLN A 82 -11.92 -11.02 -1.41
C GLN A 82 -12.94 -9.89 -1.30
N ALA A 83 -14.11 -10.19 -0.76
CA ALA A 83 -15.10 -9.19 -0.41
C ALA A 83 -14.88 -8.73 1.04
N TRP A 84 -14.71 -7.43 1.25
CA TRP A 84 -14.62 -6.82 2.56
C TRP A 84 -15.97 -6.23 2.97
N LEU A 85 -16.61 -6.79 4.00
CA LEU A 85 -17.84 -6.27 4.56
C LEU A 85 -17.50 -5.15 5.55
N ALA A 86 -17.47 -3.92 5.03
CA ALA A 86 -17.05 -2.73 5.75
C ALA A 86 -18.06 -2.27 6.81
N ILE A 87 -19.35 -2.34 6.46
CA ILE A 87 -20.45 -1.94 7.34
C ILE A 87 -21.54 -2.99 7.28
N MET A 88 -22.08 -3.35 8.45
CA MET A 88 -23.33 -4.08 8.55
C MET A 88 -24.11 -3.57 9.76
N ALA A 89 -25.31 -3.04 9.50
CA ALA A 89 -26.13 -2.42 10.52
C ALA A 89 -27.61 -2.74 10.33
N VAL A 90 -28.30 -2.99 11.43
CA VAL A 90 -29.76 -3.09 11.50
C VAL A 90 -30.25 -2.14 12.58
N ASP A 91 -31.30 -1.39 12.25
CA ASP A 91 -31.98 -0.47 13.14
C ASP A 91 -32.37 -1.16 14.45
N GLU A 92 -32.03 -0.53 15.56
CA GLU A 92 -32.17 -1.10 16.90
C GLU A 92 -33.59 -1.57 17.21
N ARG A 93 -34.58 -0.84 16.69
CA ARG A 93 -36.01 -1.10 16.91
C ARG A 93 -36.49 -2.43 16.31
N VAL A 94 -35.74 -2.98 15.36
CA VAL A 94 -36.10 -4.21 14.64
C VAL A 94 -35.00 -5.26 14.69
N ARG A 95 -33.99 -5.12 15.56
CA ARG A 95 -32.99 -6.18 15.78
C ARG A 95 -33.65 -7.47 16.29
N GLY A 96 -33.03 -8.61 16.00
CA GLY A 96 -33.58 -9.93 16.38
C GLY A 96 -34.76 -10.42 15.54
N SER A 97 -35.22 -9.65 14.55
CA SER A 97 -36.34 -10.02 13.64
C SER A 97 -35.94 -10.86 12.43
N GLY A 98 -34.65 -11.20 12.28
CA GLY A 98 -34.12 -11.94 11.13
C GLY A 98 -33.68 -11.07 9.94
N ILE A 99 -33.85 -9.75 10.00
CA ILE A 99 -33.43 -8.81 8.94
C ILE A 99 -31.92 -8.91 8.67
N GLY A 100 -31.10 -8.99 9.71
CA GLY A 100 -29.65 -9.12 9.58
C GLY A 100 -29.24 -10.36 8.80
N ALA A 101 -29.85 -11.51 9.08
CA ALA A 101 -29.54 -12.76 8.36
C ALA A 101 -29.91 -12.67 6.87
N ARG A 102 -31.05 -12.06 6.54
CA ARG A 102 -31.42 -11.86 5.13
C ARG A 102 -30.48 -10.88 4.42
N LEU A 103 -30.08 -9.81 5.10
CA LEU A 103 -29.15 -8.83 4.54
C LEU A 103 -27.76 -9.45 4.32
N GLN A 104 -27.29 -10.27 5.26
CA GLN A 104 -26.06 -11.06 5.13
C GLN A 104 -26.10 -12.01 3.93
N ALA A 105 -27.18 -12.77 3.76
CA ALA A 105 -27.35 -13.66 2.62
C ALA A 105 -27.30 -12.90 1.27
N ALA A 106 -27.84 -11.69 1.23
CA ALA A 106 -27.76 -10.83 0.04
C ALA A 106 -26.34 -10.30 -0.20
N VAL A 107 -25.59 -9.94 0.85
CA VAL A 107 -24.17 -9.58 0.75
C VAL A 107 -23.35 -10.73 0.17
N GLU A 108 -23.57 -11.96 0.64
CA GLU A 108 -22.89 -13.14 0.11
C GLU A 108 -23.22 -13.42 -1.35
N HIS A 109 -24.46 -13.17 -1.76
CA HIS A 109 -24.86 -13.29 -3.15
C HIS A 109 -24.12 -12.27 -4.03
N GLU A 110 -24.09 -10.99 -3.61
CA GLU A 110 -23.35 -9.93 -4.33
C GLU A 110 -21.85 -10.22 -4.40
N ALA A 111 -21.23 -10.70 -3.31
CA ALA A 111 -19.83 -11.08 -3.28
C ALA A 111 -19.51 -12.17 -4.32
N ARG A 112 -20.37 -13.19 -4.43
CA ARG A 112 -20.22 -14.24 -5.46
C ARG A 112 -20.36 -13.68 -6.88
N MET A 113 -21.29 -12.75 -7.09
CA MET A 113 -21.48 -12.09 -8.39
C MET A 113 -20.29 -11.21 -8.79
N LEU A 114 -19.57 -10.66 -7.81
CA LEU A 114 -18.31 -9.93 -8.01
C LEU A 114 -17.09 -10.86 -8.22
N GLY A 115 -17.28 -12.17 -8.18
CA GLY A 115 -16.20 -13.15 -8.34
C GLY A 115 -15.34 -13.33 -7.10
N CYS A 116 -15.81 -12.90 -5.93
CA CYS A 116 -15.05 -13.06 -4.69
C CYS A 116 -15.08 -14.51 -4.21
N ALA A 117 -13.91 -15.04 -3.85
CA ALA A 117 -13.76 -16.39 -3.29
C ALA A 117 -13.89 -16.41 -1.75
N GLU A 118 -13.82 -15.25 -1.11
CA GLU A 118 -13.89 -15.11 0.34
C GLU A 118 -14.63 -13.81 0.74
N ILE A 119 -15.23 -13.78 1.94
CA ILE A 119 -15.74 -12.58 2.58
C ILE A 119 -15.12 -12.41 3.96
N ALA A 120 -14.57 -11.22 4.24
CA ALA A 120 -13.97 -10.88 5.52
C ALA A 120 -14.61 -9.61 6.12
N LEU A 121 -14.60 -9.50 7.45
CA LEU A 121 -15.11 -8.35 8.20
C LEU A 121 -14.32 -8.17 9.49
N GLU A 122 -14.34 -6.94 10.03
CA GLU A 122 -13.82 -6.64 11.37
C GLU A 122 -14.97 -6.22 12.30
N SER A 123 -14.94 -6.74 13.54
CA SER A 123 -15.88 -6.38 14.59
C SER A 123 -15.11 -6.12 15.88
N SER A 124 -15.52 -5.08 16.63
CA SER A 124 -14.84 -4.73 17.88
C SER A 124 -15.04 -5.79 18.96
N MET A 125 -14.01 -5.98 19.80
CA MET A 125 -13.99 -7.00 20.87
C MET A 125 -15.18 -6.96 21.82
N GLN A 126 -15.83 -5.80 21.97
CA GLN A 126 -16.91 -5.58 22.93
C GLN A 126 -18.31 -5.92 22.36
N ARG A 127 -18.44 -6.24 21.06
CA ARG A 127 -19.74 -6.52 20.40
C ARG A 127 -20.13 -7.99 20.45
N ASN A 128 -20.30 -8.52 21.66
CA ASN A 128 -20.60 -9.95 21.91
C ASN A 128 -21.82 -10.48 21.14
N ALA A 129 -22.88 -9.67 20.96
CA ALA A 129 -24.07 -10.05 20.19
C ALA A 129 -23.80 -10.17 18.68
N ALA A 130 -22.93 -9.32 18.11
CA ALA A 130 -22.53 -9.41 16.71
C ALA A 130 -21.66 -10.64 16.45
N HIS A 131 -20.76 -10.99 17.38
CA HIS A 131 -19.92 -12.19 17.27
C HIS A 131 -20.76 -13.47 17.26
N ALA A 132 -21.76 -13.56 18.16
CA ALA A 132 -22.69 -14.68 18.17
C ALA A 132 -23.49 -14.78 16.87
N PHE A 133 -23.91 -13.64 16.31
CA PHE A 133 -24.59 -13.56 15.02
C PHE A 133 -23.71 -14.09 13.87
N TYR A 134 -22.48 -13.59 13.71
CA TYR A 134 -21.60 -13.99 12.60
C TYR A 134 -21.20 -15.47 12.67
N ARG A 135 -20.91 -16.01 13.86
CA ARG A 135 -20.65 -17.45 14.02
C ARG A 135 -21.85 -18.30 13.58
N ALA A 136 -23.07 -17.87 13.92
CA ALA A 136 -24.29 -18.54 13.49
C ALA A 136 -24.54 -18.44 11.97
N GLN A 137 -23.91 -17.49 11.27
CA GLN A 137 -23.92 -17.39 9.81
C GLN A 137 -22.75 -18.13 9.14
N GLY A 138 -21.92 -18.86 9.89
CA GLY A 138 -20.81 -19.65 9.34
C GLY A 138 -19.47 -18.92 9.23
N TYR A 139 -19.35 -17.70 9.78
CA TYR A 139 -18.07 -17.01 9.86
C TYR A 139 -17.19 -17.65 10.94
N ALA A 140 -15.95 -17.98 10.58
CA ALA A 140 -14.94 -18.40 11.54
C ALA A 140 -14.33 -17.17 12.22
N GLU A 141 -14.25 -17.20 13.55
CA GLU A 141 -13.63 -16.13 14.33
C GLU A 141 -12.11 -16.13 14.15
N HIS A 142 -11.58 -15.04 13.61
CA HIS A 142 -10.16 -14.69 13.73
C HIS A 142 -10.04 -13.69 14.89
N ARG A 143 -9.47 -14.13 16.03
CA ARG A 143 -9.38 -13.40 17.31
C ARG A 143 -8.75 -12.00 17.20
N PRO A 144 -8.98 -11.08 18.18
CA PRO A 144 -8.91 -9.64 17.94
C PRO A 144 -7.48 -9.07 17.89
N ALA A 145 -7.33 -7.91 17.25
CA ALA A 145 -6.06 -7.25 16.98
C ALA A 145 -5.26 -6.86 18.23
N MET A 146 -4.35 -7.75 18.65
CA MET A 146 -2.99 -7.53 19.16
C MET A 146 -2.28 -8.89 19.10
N ARG A 147 -1.32 -9.04 18.17
CA ARG A 147 -0.76 -10.34 17.80
C ARG A 147 0.51 -10.62 18.63
N PHE A 148 0.42 -11.53 19.59
CA PHE A 148 1.58 -12.17 20.25
C PHE A 148 1.47 -13.69 20.11
N ARG A 149 2.60 -14.39 19.89
CA ARG A 149 2.66 -15.84 19.68
C ARG A 149 3.58 -16.51 20.71
N LYS A 150 3.11 -17.58 21.36
CA LYS A 150 3.95 -18.56 22.08
C LYS A 150 3.44 -19.97 21.78
N SER A 151 4.30 -20.84 21.29
CA SER A 151 3.95 -22.22 20.94
C SER A 151 3.74 -23.06 22.19
N LEU A 152 2.63 -23.80 22.25
CA LEU A 152 2.26 -24.70 23.33
C LEU A 152 1.69 -26.01 22.74
N GLU A 153 2.44 -26.72 21.92
CA GLU A 153 2.30 -28.19 21.78
C GLU A 153 3.52 -28.78 21.06
N SER A 154 4.01 -29.89 21.60
CA SER A 154 5.14 -30.63 21.07
C SER A 154 4.80 -31.29 19.74
N SER A 155 5.65 -30.99 18.75
CA SER A 155 5.89 -31.76 17.51
C SER A 155 4.69 -32.09 16.60
N GLN A 156 4.37 -31.16 15.69
CA GLN A 156 4.42 -31.37 14.23
C GLN A 156 4.40 -30.00 13.53
N SER A 157 5.46 -29.70 12.77
CA SER A 157 5.83 -28.37 12.29
C SER A 157 4.96 -27.86 11.14
N ALA A 158 4.11 -26.87 11.40
CA ALA A 158 3.63 -25.96 10.34
C ALA A 158 4.81 -25.18 9.74
N PRO A 159 4.81 -24.85 8.43
CA PRO A 159 5.91 -24.13 7.81
C PRO A 159 6.09 -22.76 8.50
N VAL A 160 7.34 -22.45 8.83
CA VAL A 160 7.73 -21.16 9.40
C VAL A 160 7.64 -20.12 8.28
N GLU A 161 6.71 -19.16 8.36
CA GLU A 161 6.68 -17.99 7.46
C GLU A 161 8.05 -17.32 7.43
N SER A 162 8.58 -17.10 6.22
CA SER A 162 9.92 -16.53 6.05
C SER A 162 9.95 -15.06 6.51
N ILE A 163 11.14 -14.53 6.82
CA ILE A 163 11.26 -13.11 7.21
C ILE A 163 10.84 -12.18 6.07
N GLU A 164 11.11 -12.58 4.83
CA GLU A 164 10.74 -11.84 3.61
C GLU A 164 9.21 -11.72 3.46
N GLU A 165 8.45 -12.77 3.78
CA GLU A 165 6.97 -12.76 3.73
C GLU A 165 6.39 -11.83 4.82
N ARG A 166 6.88 -11.95 6.05
CA ARG A 166 6.47 -11.06 7.16
C ARG A 166 6.82 -9.60 6.85
N PHE A 167 7.99 -9.37 6.25
CA PHE A 167 8.43 -8.06 5.82
C PHE A 167 7.49 -7.46 4.76
N LEU A 168 7.16 -8.19 3.69
CA LEU A 168 6.28 -7.68 2.64
C LEU A 168 4.89 -7.32 3.16
N TYR A 169 4.35 -8.11 4.09
CA TYR A 169 3.09 -7.77 4.77
C TYR A 169 3.20 -6.45 5.55
N ALA A 170 4.25 -6.30 6.36
CA ALA A 170 4.48 -5.08 7.14
C ALA A 170 4.72 -3.86 6.25
N ALA A 171 5.51 -3.99 5.18
CA ALA A 171 5.76 -2.95 4.20
C ALA A 171 4.47 -2.53 3.47
N GLY A 172 3.61 -3.48 3.11
CA GLY A 172 2.31 -3.20 2.50
C GLY A 172 1.37 -2.41 3.42
N ALA A 173 1.36 -2.74 4.72
CA ALA A 173 0.62 -2.00 5.73
C ALA A 173 1.21 -0.60 5.94
N ALA A 174 2.53 -0.49 6.08
CA ALA A 174 3.28 0.75 6.21
C ALA A 174 2.96 1.74 5.07
N ALA A 175 3.13 1.32 3.81
CA ALA A 175 2.83 2.17 2.65
C ALA A 175 1.36 2.63 2.59
N SER A 176 0.43 1.78 3.04
CA SER A 176 -0.99 2.15 3.11
C SER A 176 -1.24 3.21 4.19
N ALA A 177 -0.61 3.06 5.35
CA ALA A 177 -0.69 4.04 6.44
C ALA A 177 -0.05 5.37 6.05
N VAL A 178 1.11 5.35 5.38
CA VAL A 178 1.76 6.56 4.83
C VAL A 178 0.82 7.31 3.90
N ARG A 179 0.22 6.62 2.92
CA ARG A 179 -0.71 7.23 1.97
C ARG A 179 -1.87 7.95 2.66
N VAL A 180 -2.42 7.37 3.73
CA VAL A 180 -3.49 7.99 4.53
C VAL A 180 -2.96 9.20 5.30
N ALA A 181 -1.80 9.08 5.92
CA ALA A 181 -1.19 10.13 6.73
C ALA A 181 -0.92 11.41 5.92
N ILE A 182 -0.43 11.28 4.68
CA ILE A 182 -0.09 12.44 3.84
C ILE A 182 -1.27 13.00 3.03
N ALA A 183 -2.41 12.28 2.94
CA ALA A 183 -3.53 12.66 2.08
C ALA A 183 -4.15 14.02 2.46
N GLY A 184 -4.24 14.33 3.75
CA GLY A 184 -4.76 15.62 4.24
C GLY A 184 -3.84 16.79 3.92
N LEU A 185 -2.52 16.56 3.99
CA LEU A 185 -1.49 17.58 3.77
C LEU A 185 -1.38 17.98 2.29
N ALA A 186 -1.66 17.06 1.37
CA ALA A 186 -1.75 17.35 -0.05
C ALA A 186 -2.94 18.27 -0.40
N ALA A 187 -4.05 18.16 0.33
CA ALA A 187 -5.29 18.91 0.10
C ALA A 187 -5.24 20.35 0.63
N GLU A 188 -4.60 20.58 1.78
CA GLU A 188 -4.45 21.92 2.37
C GLU A 188 -3.70 22.91 1.45
N ARG A 189 -2.84 22.39 0.57
CA ARG A 189 -2.08 23.20 -0.40
C ARG A 189 -2.92 23.73 -1.56
N ALA A 190 -4.01 23.07 -1.93
CA ALA A 190 -4.92 23.55 -2.98
C ALA A 190 -5.65 24.85 -2.57
N VAL A 191 -5.58 25.25 -1.29
CA VAL A 191 -6.29 26.40 -0.70
C VAL A 191 -5.37 27.61 -0.43
N GLY A 192 -4.06 27.54 -0.74
CA GLY A 192 -3.15 28.70 -0.71
C GLY A 192 -2.04 28.60 0.34
N MET A 193 -0.80 28.90 -0.09
CA MET A 193 0.45 28.75 0.66
C MET A 193 0.62 29.74 1.82
N GLY A 194 1.06 29.25 2.98
CA GLY A 194 1.82 30.00 3.98
C GLY A 194 3.32 30.00 3.66
N ALA A 195 4.02 31.08 4.00
CA ALA A 195 5.35 31.45 3.49
C ALA A 195 6.56 30.83 4.21
N ASP A 196 6.37 29.87 5.12
CA ASP A 196 7.38 29.58 6.16
C ASP A 196 8.12 28.22 6.02
N GLY A 197 7.97 27.49 4.90
CA GLY A 197 8.71 26.23 4.67
C GLY A 197 8.23 25.00 5.47
N ALA A 198 7.42 25.19 6.51
CA ALA A 198 6.87 24.18 7.43
C ALA A 198 6.06 22.99 6.85
N PRO A 199 5.41 23.04 5.66
CA PRO A 199 4.56 21.92 5.20
C PRO A 199 5.31 20.66 4.74
N THR A 200 6.63 20.77 4.55
CA THR A 200 7.45 19.67 4.01
C THR A 200 7.80 18.69 5.11
N GLU A 201 8.45 19.21 6.15
CA GLU A 201 8.78 18.48 7.37
C GLU A 201 7.55 17.78 7.95
N ALA A 202 6.37 18.42 7.91
CA ALA A 202 5.14 17.81 8.40
C ALA A 202 4.69 16.56 7.61
N ALA A 203 4.93 16.53 6.29
CA ALA A 203 4.55 15.40 5.43
C ALA A 203 5.56 14.26 5.57
N ASP A 204 6.84 14.58 5.54
CA ASP A 204 7.92 13.62 5.76
C ASP A 204 7.79 12.98 7.16
N ASP A 205 7.58 13.79 8.21
CA ASP A 205 7.32 13.34 9.58
C ASP A 205 6.08 12.44 9.71
N ALA A 206 4.99 12.79 9.00
CA ALA A 206 3.74 12.02 9.04
C ALA A 206 3.92 10.67 8.35
N ALA A 207 4.63 10.65 7.21
CA ALA A 207 4.98 9.44 6.49
C ALA A 207 5.90 8.55 7.35
N GLU A 208 6.97 9.12 7.92
CA GLU A 208 7.93 8.43 8.78
C GLU A 208 7.24 7.72 9.95
N ARG A 209 6.46 8.47 10.75
CA ARG A 209 5.73 7.89 11.89
C ARG A 209 4.77 6.77 11.48
N ALA A 210 4.07 6.94 10.36
CA ALA A 210 3.13 5.95 9.86
C ALA A 210 3.84 4.66 9.41
N ALA A 211 4.98 4.79 8.72
CA ALA A 211 5.77 3.65 8.27
C ALA A 211 6.38 2.88 9.46
N LEU A 212 7.05 3.59 10.38
CA LEU A 212 7.72 2.99 11.53
C LEU A 212 6.76 2.21 12.45
N ALA A 213 5.53 2.68 12.63
CA ALA A 213 4.52 1.99 13.45
C ALA A 213 4.23 0.55 12.97
N HIS A 214 4.40 0.28 11.68
CA HIS A 214 4.19 -1.03 11.09
C HIS A 214 5.47 -1.84 10.89
N LEU A 215 6.63 -1.20 10.79
CA LEU A 215 7.92 -1.86 10.58
C LEU A 215 8.62 -2.25 11.91
N HIS A 216 8.46 -1.45 12.97
CA HIS A 216 9.07 -1.69 14.28
C HIS A 216 8.77 -3.09 14.88
N PRO A 217 7.57 -3.68 14.72
CA PRO A 217 7.28 -5.04 15.22
C PRO A 217 8.09 -6.16 14.57
N LEU A 218 8.84 -5.89 13.48
CA LEU A 218 9.76 -6.87 12.89
C LEU A 218 11.05 -7.03 13.69
N GLU A 219 11.33 -6.13 14.63
CA GLU A 219 12.53 -6.15 15.48
C GLU A 219 13.84 -6.21 14.69
N LEU A 220 13.85 -5.60 13.50
CA LEU A 220 15.03 -5.43 12.65
C LEU A 220 15.57 -4.00 12.76
N PRO A 221 16.88 -3.77 12.56
CA PRO A 221 17.41 -2.43 12.33
C PRO A 221 16.71 -1.79 11.13
N ILE A 222 16.29 -0.54 11.26
CA ILE A 222 15.68 0.26 10.19
C ILE A 222 16.58 1.44 9.90
N ILE A 223 16.92 1.65 8.64
CA ILE A 223 17.67 2.81 8.14
C ILE A 223 16.70 3.65 7.33
N SER A 224 16.21 4.71 7.95
CA SER A 224 15.31 5.70 7.33
C SER A 224 16.09 6.90 6.80
N GLU A 225 15.60 7.50 5.72
CA GLU A 225 16.03 8.82 5.25
C GLU A 225 15.90 9.89 6.35
N GLU A 226 14.75 9.95 7.04
CA GLU A 226 14.40 11.08 7.90
C GLU A 226 15.06 11.05 9.28
N CYS A 227 15.29 9.86 9.82
CA CYS A 227 15.80 9.70 11.20
C CYS A 227 17.04 8.81 11.32
N GLY A 228 17.58 8.33 10.20
CA GLY A 228 18.72 7.43 10.18
C GLY A 228 18.40 6.08 10.80
N LEU A 229 19.20 5.65 11.78
CA LEU A 229 19.04 4.34 12.41
C LEU A 229 17.94 4.33 13.48
N VAL A 230 16.96 3.45 13.31
CA VAL A 230 15.90 3.14 14.28
C VAL A 230 15.92 1.66 14.64
N GLY A 231 15.62 1.36 15.91
CA GLY A 231 15.54 -0.01 16.42
C GLY A 231 16.90 -0.57 16.86
N PRO A 232 17.10 -1.89 16.78
CA PRO A 232 18.35 -2.54 17.16
C PRO A 232 19.55 -2.02 16.34
N MET A 233 20.75 -2.08 16.94
CA MET A 233 21.98 -1.75 16.22
C MET A 233 22.22 -2.68 15.03
N PRO A 234 22.73 -2.17 13.89
CA PRO A 234 23.17 -3.00 12.78
C PRO A 234 24.15 -4.09 13.25
N GLY A 235 24.01 -5.30 12.71
CA GLY A 235 24.80 -6.47 13.11
C GLY A 235 24.18 -7.32 14.24
N ALA A 236 23.08 -6.87 14.86
CA ALA A 236 22.27 -7.72 15.74
C ALA A 236 21.47 -8.79 14.96
N SER A 237 21.33 -8.60 13.65
CA SER A 237 20.68 -9.48 12.69
C SER A 237 21.43 -9.38 11.35
N ASP A 238 21.40 -10.46 10.57
CA ASP A 238 21.89 -10.44 9.18
C ASP A 238 20.98 -9.58 8.27
N TYR A 239 19.79 -9.26 8.75
CA TYR A 239 18.77 -8.49 8.07
C TYR A 239 18.63 -7.07 8.64
N TRP A 240 18.36 -6.12 7.76
CA TRP A 240 17.94 -4.76 8.10
C TRP A 240 16.98 -4.21 7.04
N ILE A 241 16.21 -3.19 7.42
CA ILE A 241 15.20 -2.55 6.57
C ILE A 241 15.72 -1.19 6.13
N SER A 242 15.66 -0.90 4.84
CA SER A 242 15.84 0.44 4.29
C SER A 242 14.48 1.07 4.07
N LEU A 243 14.30 2.33 4.49
CA LEU A 243 13.05 3.06 4.40
C LEU A 243 13.31 4.45 3.81
N ASP A 244 12.60 4.76 2.73
CA ASP A 244 12.27 6.13 2.36
C ASP A 244 10.75 6.25 2.47
N PRO A 245 10.24 7.00 3.47
CA PRO A 245 8.81 7.12 3.67
C PRO A 245 8.13 7.96 2.57
N LEU A 246 8.84 8.90 1.93
CA LEU A 246 8.31 9.84 0.94
C LEU A 246 9.34 10.25 -0.15
N ASP A 247 9.79 9.32 -0.99
CA ASP A 247 10.63 9.62 -2.15
C ASP A 247 9.89 10.61 -3.07
N GLY A 248 10.59 11.65 -3.49
CA GLY A 248 10.03 12.71 -4.31
C GLY A 248 9.29 13.77 -3.49
N THR A 249 9.72 14.06 -2.26
CA THR A 249 9.18 15.15 -1.43
C THR A 249 9.03 16.48 -2.21
N ARG A 250 9.98 16.82 -3.10
CA ARG A 250 9.87 18.00 -3.98
C ARG A 250 8.68 17.93 -4.94
N ASN A 251 8.39 16.75 -5.48
CA ASN A 251 7.24 16.48 -6.34
C ASN A 251 5.93 16.55 -5.56
N PHE A 252 5.89 15.90 -4.38
CA PHE A 252 4.77 15.99 -3.45
C PHE A 252 4.43 17.44 -3.14
N ARG A 253 5.46 18.24 -2.79
CA ARG A 253 5.31 19.68 -2.61
C ARG A 253 4.76 20.34 -3.87
N ALA A 254 5.38 20.14 -5.03
CA ALA A 254 4.92 20.79 -6.25
C ALA A 254 3.49 20.37 -6.70
N GLY A 255 2.91 19.32 -6.10
CA GLY A 255 1.69 18.69 -6.59
C GLY A 255 1.89 18.06 -7.97
N PHE A 256 3.15 17.70 -8.30
CA PHE A 256 3.55 17.21 -9.60
C PHE A 256 4.04 15.77 -9.46
N PRO A 257 3.18 14.76 -9.65
CA PRO A 257 3.53 13.36 -9.41
C PRO A 257 4.64 12.86 -10.35
N PRO A 258 5.38 11.81 -9.96
CA PRO A 258 5.09 10.89 -8.85
C PRO A 258 5.84 11.23 -7.54
N TRP A 259 5.36 10.65 -6.44
CA TRP A 259 6.05 10.51 -5.15
C TRP A 259 5.69 9.14 -4.56
N ALA A 260 6.59 8.53 -3.79
CA ALA A 260 6.48 7.14 -3.43
C ALA A 260 6.90 6.84 -1.99
N THR A 261 6.51 5.66 -1.49
CA THR A 261 7.18 5.03 -0.34
C THR A 261 8.03 3.90 -0.87
N SER A 262 9.30 3.81 -0.44
CA SER A 262 10.26 2.78 -0.80
C SER A 262 10.73 2.04 0.46
N ILE A 263 10.51 0.72 0.50
CA ILE A 263 10.84 -0.12 1.66
C ILE A 263 11.56 -1.37 1.17
N GLY A 264 12.83 -1.53 1.55
CA GLY A 264 13.68 -2.65 1.16
C GLY A 264 14.09 -3.50 2.35
N LEU A 265 14.13 -4.83 2.19
CA LEU A 265 14.75 -5.75 3.13
C LEU A 265 16.11 -6.17 2.57
N VAL A 266 17.16 -5.95 3.35
CA VAL A 266 18.53 -6.25 2.97
C VAL A 266 19.08 -7.32 3.88
N LYS A 267 19.73 -8.34 3.31
CA LYS A 267 20.44 -9.40 4.02
C LYS A 267 21.91 -9.40 3.62
N GLU A 268 22.82 -9.22 4.56
CA GLU A 268 24.28 -9.23 4.32
C GLU A 268 24.74 -8.29 3.17
N GLY A 269 23.98 -7.23 2.92
CA GLY A 269 24.19 -6.24 1.86
C GLY A 269 23.54 -6.56 0.52
N ALA A 270 22.82 -7.67 0.38
CA ALA A 270 21.99 -7.97 -0.78
C ALA A 270 20.52 -7.62 -0.52
N ALA A 271 19.87 -6.93 -1.46
CA ALA A 271 18.42 -6.68 -1.39
C ALA A 271 17.66 -7.98 -1.67
N VAL A 272 16.92 -8.48 -0.67
CA VAL A 272 16.24 -9.79 -0.72
C VAL A 272 14.72 -9.69 -0.81
N ALA A 273 14.14 -8.54 -0.47
CA ALA A 273 12.74 -8.22 -0.75
C ALA A 273 12.56 -6.70 -0.82
N GLY A 274 11.52 -6.24 -1.49
CA GLY A 274 11.26 -4.82 -1.63
C GLY A 274 9.82 -4.51 -2.01
N LEU A 275 9.34 -3.34 -1.58
CA LEU A 275 8.07 -2.75 -1.98
C LEU A 275 8.31 -1.28 -2.30
N VAL A 276 7.86 -0.85 -3.47
CA VAL A 276 7.74 0.57 -3.85
C VAL A 276 6.29 0.84 -4.21
N VAL A 277 5.71 1.90 -3.65
CA VAL A 277 4.33 2.32 -3.96
C VAL A 277 4.34 3.78 -4.42
N ASP A 278 3.93 4.03 -5.65
CA ASP A 278 3.58 5.38 -6.10
C ASP A 278 2.30 5.79 -5.36
N LEU A 279 2.46 6.70 -4.38
CA LEU A 279 1.39 7.07 -3.46
C LEU A 279 0.31 7.92 -4.14
N TRP A 280 0.63 8.53 -5.29
CA TRP A 280 -0.32 9.29 -6.09
C TRP A 280 -1.20 8.37 -6.95
N SER A 281 -0.59 7.48 -7.74
CA SER A 281 -1.36 6.59 -8.64
C SER A 281 -1.90 5.35 -7.95
N GLY A 282 -1.31 4.95 -6.82
CA GLY A 282 -1.58 3.70 -6.14
C GLY A 282 -0.87 2.49 -6.75
N ARG A 283 -0.04 2.68 -7.79
CA ARG A 283 0.73 1.62 -8.44
C ARG A 283 1.76 1.03 -7.48
N ARG A 284 1.86 -0.30 -7.43
CA ARG A 284 2.72 -1.01 -6.47
C ARG A 284 3.64 -1.99 -7.17
N TRP A 285 4.93 -1.88 -6.91
CA TRP A 285 5.94 -2.84 -7.32
C TRP A 285 6.48 -3.56 -6.11
N TRP A 286 6.61 -4.88 -6.18
CA TRP A 286 7.20 -5.65 -5.09
C TRP A 286 7.89 -6.91 -5.59
N ALA A 287 8.82 -7.41 -4.79
CA ALA A 287 9.52 -8.65 -5.05
C ALA A 287 10.04 -9.28 -3.76
N ARG A 288 10.32 -10.58 -3.83
CA ARG A 288 11.13 -11.31 -2.85
C ARG A 288 12.04 -12.28 -3.58
N ALA A 289 13.19 -12.58 -2.98
CA ALA A 289 14.17 -13.51 -3.52
C ALA A 289 13.52 -14.85 -3.93
N GLY A 290 13.69 -15.22 -5.21
CA GLY A 290 13.12 -16.43 -5.82
C GLY A 290 11.60 -16.44 -5.99
N GLY A 291 10.92 -15.32 -5.72
CA GLY A 291 9.47 -15.16 -5.84
C GLY A 291 9.03 -14.38 -7.08
N GLY A 292 9.98 -13.85 -7.85
CA GLY A 292 9.72 -12.96 -8.97
C GLY A 292 9.31 -11.56 -8.53
N ALA A 293 9.31 -10.63 -9.49
CA ALA A 293 8.84 -9.27 -9.31
C ALA A 293 7.44 -9.07 -9.89
N TRP A 294 6.67 -8.21 -9.24
CA TRP A 294 5.26 -8.01 -9.51
C TRP A 294 4.92 -6.52 -9.54
N VAL A 295 4.02 -6.13 -10.44
CA VAL A 295 3.42 -4.80 -10.54
C VAL A 295 1.90 -4.94 -10.59
N ASP A 296 1.20 -4.37 -9.61
CA ASP A 296 -0.27 -4.44 -9.47
C ASP A 296 -0.85 -5.86 -9.68
N GLY A 297 -0.20 -6.86 -9.10
CA GLY A 297 -0.60 -8.28 -9.18
C GLY A 297 -0.23 -8.98 -10.49
N ARG A 298 0.49 -8.33 -11.41
CA ARG A 298 0.98 -8.93 -12.65
C ARG A 298 2.50 -9.11 -12.60
N PRO A 299 3.07 -10.15 -13.23
CA PRO A 299 4.52 -10.28 -13.32
C PRO A 299 5.15 -9.06 -14.00
N ALA A 300 6.23 -8.54 -13.40
CA ALA A 300 7.06 -7.51 -13.99
C ALA A 300 7.76 -8.05 -15.24
N ARG A 301 7.93 -7.21 -16.26
CA ARG A 301 8.50 -7.59 -17.56
C ARG A 301 9.35 -6.44 -18.10
N PRO A 302 10.66 -6.43 -17.80
CA PRO A 302 11.57 -5.44 -18.34
C PRO A 302 11.59 -5.45 -19.88
N ASN A 303 11.97 -4.31 -20.46
CA ASN A 303 12.06 -4.14 -21.91
C ASN A 303 13.18 -3.16 -22.24
N ALA A 304 14.15 -3.57 -23.06
CA ALA A 304 15.29 -2.78 -23.53
C ALA A 304 14.89 -1.69 -24.56
N GLY A 305 13.76 -1.01 -24.35
CA GLY A 305 13.21 0.01 -25.25
C GLY A 305 14.12 1.25 -25.40
N VAL A 306 13.53 2.39 -25.76
CA VAL A 306 14.31 3.60 -26.11
C VAL A 306 14.11 4.78 -25.15
N LEU A 307 13.38 4.57 -24.06
CA LEU A 307 13.07 5.59 -23.07
C LEU A 307 13.91 5.36 -21.82
N TYR A 308 14.74 6.33 -21.47
CA TYR A 308 15.64 6.27 -20.33
C TYR A 308 15.29 7.36 -19.32
N ALA A 309 15.72 7.16 -18.08
CA ALA A 309 15.65 8.17 -17.04
C ALA A 309 17.03 8.51 -16.47
N THR A 310 17.10 9.63 -15.79
CA THR A 310 18.29 10.07 -15.06
C THR A 310 17.82 10.93 -13.89
N PRO A 311 18.54 10.93 -12.75
CA PRO A 311 18.12 11.72 -11.61
C PRO A 311 18.05 13.22 -11.93
N SER A 312 17.26 13.99 -11.18
CA SER A 312 17.12 15.45 -11.40
C SER A 312 18.47 16.20 -11.31
N PRO A 313 18.75 17.17 -12.21
CA PRO A 313 19.98 17.95 -12.14
C PRO A 313 19.98 18.87 -10.91
N GLN A 314 21.16 19.05 -10.29
CA GLN A 314 21.42 20.16 -9.39
C GLN A 314 22.18 21.29 -10.13
N PRO A 315 22.13 22.56 -9.68
CA PRO A 315 22.74 23.69 -10.39
C PRO A 315 24.23 23.53 -10.72
N SER A 316 24.99 22.79 -9.90
CA SER A 316 26.41 22.52 -10.09
C SER A 316 26.70 21.25 -10.91
N MET A 317 25.68 20.49 -11.30
CA MET A 317 25.84 19.22 -12.00
C MET A 317 25.85 19.39 -13.52
N PRO A 318 26.55 18.50 -14.25
CA PRO A 318 26.46 18.44 -15.70
C PRO A 318 25.02 18.26 -16.19
N SER A 319 24.74 18.83 -17.37
CA SER A 319 23.48 18.56 -18.08
C SER A 319 23.31 17.06 -18.31
N ALA A 320 22.05 16.63 -18.38
CA ALA A 320 21.75 15.22 -18.57
C ALA A 320 22.25 14.81 -19.95
N ARG A 321 23.03 13.73 -20.02
CA ARG A 321 23.35 13.12 -21.30
C ARG A 321 22.37 12.00 -21.59
N LEU A 322 21.97 11.93 -22.85
CA LEU A 322 21.21 10.82 -23.39
C LEU A 322 22.19 9.69 -23.70
N PRO A 323 21.94 8.48 -23.19
CA PRO A 323 22.61 7.30 -23.71
C PRO A 323 22.47 7.20 -25.23
N ALA A 324 23.45 6.62 -25.92
CA ALA A 324 23.43 6.47 -27.37
C ALA A 324 22.19 5.67 -27.84
N ALA A 325 21.78 4.66 -27.06
CA ALA A 325 20.56 3.89 -27.28
C ALA A 325 19.25 4.68 -27.00
N ALA A 326 19.32 5.76 -26.21
CA ALA A 326 18.16 6.52 -25.79
C ALA A 326 17.65 7.43 -26.91
N LYS A 327 16.38 7.26 -27.30
CA LYS A 327 15.65 8.20 -28.17
C LYS A 327 14.84 9.23 -27.38
N ARG A 328 14.61 8.96 -26.10
CA ARG A 328 13.83 9.81 -25.20
C ARG A 328 14.44 9.75 -23.80
N LEU A 329 14.49 10.91 -23.14
CA LEU A 329 14.82 11.03 -21.73
C LEU A 329 13.57 11.46 -20.96
N ARG A 330 13.37 10.89 -19.78
CA ARG A 330 12.41 11.39 -18.80
C ARG A 330 13.11 11.64 -17.47
N ILE A 331 12.83 12.79 -16.87
CA ILE A 331 13.21 13.11 -15.50
C ILE A 331 11.89 13.39 -14.79
N SER A 332 11.51 12.49 -13.90
CA SER A 332 10.31 12.61 -13.09
C SER A 332 10.63 13.05 -11.68
N GLY A 333 11.84 12.81 -11.17
CA GLY A 333 12.31 13.34 -9.89
C GLY A 333 11.87 12.53 -8.66
N CYS A 334 11.61 11.23 -8.85
CA CYS A 334 11.34 10.23 -7.83
C CYS A 334 12.10 8.96 -8.22
N THR A 335 13.23 8.72 -7.56
CA THR A 335 14.25 7.77 -8.00
C THR A 335 13.75 6.33 -7.94
N SER A 336 13.09 5.96 -6.84
CA SER A 336 12.56 4.61 -6.62
C SER A 336 11.53 4.22 -7.69
N VAL A 337 10.67 5.17 -8.11
CA VAL A 337 9.69 4.96 -9.18
C VAL A 337 10.36 4.84 -10.55
N GLU A 338 11.40 5.64 -10.82
CA GLU A 338 12.17 5.53 -12.08
C GLU A 338 12.86 4.17 -12.19
N LEU A 339 13.48 3.69 -11.12
CA LEU A 339 14.05 2.34 -11.09
C LEU A 339 12.97 1.26 -11.29
N CYS A 340 11.84 1.33 -10.57
CA CYS A 340 10.76 0.35 -10.71
C CYS A 340 10.10 0.34 -12.09
N ARG A 341 10.13 1.47 -12.81
CA ARG A 341 9.66 1.55 -14.19
C ARG A 341 10.54 0.83 -15.19
N ILE A 342 11.78 0.48 -14.84
CA ILE A 342 12.58 -0.46 -15.63
C ILE A 342 12.01 -1.87 -15.48
N ALA A 343 11.71 -2.29 -14.25
CA ALA A 343 11.17 -3.62 -13.97
C ALA A 343 9.83 -3.88 -14.69
N ASP A 344 8.97 -2.87 -14.80
CA ASP A 344 7.68 -3.00 -15.51
C ASP A 344 7.75 -2.80 -17.03
N GLY A 345 8.94 -2.52 -17.57
CA GLY A 345 9.19 -2.36 -19.01
C GLY A 345 8.85 -0.99 -19.60
N THR A 346 8.48 0.00 -18.77
CA THR A 346 8.24 1.39 -19.21
C THR A 346 9.54 2.10 -19.58
N LEU A 347 10.60 1.90 -18.77
CA LEU A 347 11.93 2.43 -19.00
C LEU A 347 12.88 1.32 -19.43
N ALA A 348 13.81 1.64 -20.32
CA ALA A 348 14.87 0.74 -20.74
C ALA A 348 16.08 0.81 -19.80
N GLY A 349 16.31 1.96 -19.20
CA GLY A 349 17.39 2.13 -18.24
C GLY A 349 17.38 3.47 -17.53
N PHE A 350 18.29 3.58 -16.57
CA PHE A 350 18.48 4.71 -15.68
C PHE A 350 19.98 4.96 -15.48
N ASP A 351 20.43 6.19 -15.74
CA ASP A 351 21.83 6.59 -15.58
C ASP A 351 21.97 7.65 -14.48
N ALA A 352 22.58 7.27 -13.35
CA ALA A 352 22.92 8.14 -12.23
C ALA A 352 24.44 8.32 -12.04
N ARG A 353 25.29 7.87 -12.98
CA ARG A 353 26.75 7.88 -12.79
C ARG A 353 27.32 9.25 -12.44
N ARG A 354 26.78 10.31 -13.06
CA ARG A 354 27.23 11.70 -12.86
C ARG A 354 26.43 12.50 -11.85
N ARG A 355 25.41 11.87 -11.27
CA ARG A 355 24.44 12.52 -10.40
C ARG A 355 24.39 11.69 -9.13
N GLY A 356 25.39 11.92 -8.27
CA GLY A 356 25.45 11.33 -6.93
C GLY A 356 24.32 11.88 -6.09
N ILE A 357 23.11 11.37 -6.30
CA ILE A 357 21.91 11.74 -5.55
C ILE A 357 21.09 10.53 -5.11
N VAL A 358 21.51 9.32 -5.51
CA VAL A 358 20.82 8.09 -5.14
C VAL A 358 21.38 7.64 -3.80
N HIS A 359 20.55 7.59 -2.77
CA HIS A 359 20.91 6.99 -1.50
C HIS A 359 20.48 5.52 -1.46
N VAL A 360 20.84 4.85 -0.37
CA VAL A 360 20.45 3.45 -0.16
C VAL A 360 18.92 3.28 -0.05
N HIS A 361 18.22 4.26 0.51
CA HIS A 361 16.76 4.23 0.70
C HIS A 361 15.96 4.44 -0.60
N ASP A 362 16.54 5.17 -1.57
CA ASP A 362 16.02 5.25 -2.95
C ASP A 362 16.14 3.92 -3.71
N LEU A 363 17.20 3.14 -3.41
CA LEU A 363 17.62 2.00 -4.22
C LEU A 363 17.20 0.65 -3.66
N ALA A 364 17.28 0.41 -2.35
CA ALA A 364 17.25 -0.93 -1.77
C ALA A 364 16.02 -1.74 -2.17
N ALA A 365 14.83 -1.14 -2.10
CA ALA A 365 13.58 -1.79 -2.52
C ALA A 365 13.57 -2.08 -4.02
N ALA A 366 13.95 -1.08 -4.82
CA ALA A 366 13.98 -1.18 -6.27
C ALA A 366 15.02 -2.20 -6.76
N ALA A 367 16.16 -2.36 -6.06
CA ALA A 367 17.19 -3.34 -6.39
C ALA A 367 16.67 -4.79 -6.28
N ALA A 368 15.90 -5.10 -5.22
CA ALA A 368 15.24 -6.40 -5.11
C ALA A 368 14.24 -6.62 -6.26
N ILE A 369 13.46 -5.58 -6.59
CA ILE A 369 12.46 -5.61 -7.67
C ILE A 369 13.11 -5.81 -9.04
N LEU A 370 14.19 -5.09 -9.34
CA LEU A 370 14.93 -5.20 -10.60
C LEU A 370 15.53 -6.60 -10.76
N SER A 371 16.23 -7.09 -9.73
CA SER A 371 16.86 -8.40 -9.74
C SER A 371 15.84 -9.52 -10.03
N GLU A 372 14.72 -9.53 -9.32
CA GLU A 372 13.66 -10.54 -9.50
C GLU A 372 12.84 -10.36 -10.79
N ALA A 373 12.90 -9.19 -11.43
CA ALA A 373 12.33 -8.95 -12.75
C ALA A 373 13.24 -9.43 -13.89
N GLY A 374 14.51 -9.75 -13.61
CA GLY A 374 15.55 -10.02 -14.61
C GLY A 374 16.22 -8.75 -15.17
N ALA A 375 15.97 -7.59 -14.56
CA ALA A 375 16.69 -6.35 -14.83
C ALA A 375 17.97 -6.28 -13.98
N CYS A 376 18.86 -5.36 -14.32
CA CYS A 376 20.18 -5.27 -13.69
C CYS A 376 20.46 -3.86 -13.16
N VAL A 377 21.11 -3.77 -12.00
CA VAL A 377 21.67 -2.54 -11.46
C VAL A 377 23.14 -2.76 -11.14
N LEU A 378 24.00 -1.86 -11.60
CA LEU A 378 25.45 -1.94 -11.48
C LEU A 378 26.03 -0.66 -10.90
N THR A 379 27.08 -0.79 -10.10
CA THR A 379 27.95 0.31 -9.69
C THR A 379 28.88 0.76 -10.83
N LEU A 380 29.67 1.81 -10.59
CA LEU A 380 30.73 2.22 -11.51
C LEU A 380 31.82 1.15 -11.75
N THR A 381 31.93 0.14 -10.89
CA THR A 381 32.87 -0.98 -11.07
C THR A 381 32.28 -2.12 -11.90
N GLY A 382 31.01 -2.01 -12.32
CA GLY A 382 30.31 -3.09 -13.03
C GLY A 382 29.84 -4.22 -12.11
N GLU A 383 29.78 -3.97 -10.80
CA GLU A 383 29.35 -4.96 -9.82
C GLU A 383 27.95 -4.64 -9.31
N ILE A 384 27.22 -5.66 -8.83
CA ILE A 384 25.94 -5.44 -8.13
C ILE A 384 26.23 -4.63 -6.84
N PRO A 385 25.49 -3.55 -6.55
CA PRO A 385 25.70 -2.74 -5.36
C PRO A 385 25.57 -3.55 -4.07
N LYS A 386 26.62 -3.52 -3.24
CA LYS A 386 26.56 -4.02 -1.87
C LYS A 386 26.02 -2.92 -0.95
N LEU A 387 24.80 -3.12 -0.46
CA LEU A 387 24.10 -2.12 0.35
C LEU A 387 24.62 -2.16 1.80
N ILE A 388 24.84 -0.98 2.38
CA ILE A 388 25.27 -0.84 3.77
C ILE A 388 24.19 -0.09 4.56
N PRO A 389 24.05 -0.35 5.87
CA PRO A 389 23.05 0.28 6.71
C PRO A 389 23.50 1.69 7.13
N ASP A 390 23.67 2.57 6.16
CA ASP A 390 24.11 3.96 6.31
C ASP A 390 23.34 4.83 5.30
N PRO A 391 22.54 5.82 5.73
CA PRO A 391 21.73 6.62 4.82
C PRO A 391 22.55 7.69 4.08
N GLU A 392 23.74 8.06 4.55
CA GLU A 392 24.53 9.20 4.07
C GLU A 392 25.23 8.97 2.71
N PRO A 393 25.80 7.78 2.41
CA PRO A 393 26.59 7.61 1.21
C PRO A 393 25.75 7.67 -0.07
N LEU A 394 26.26 8.44 -1.03
CA LEU A 394 25.72 8.53 -2.37
C LEU A 394 26.20 7.36 -3.23
N LEU A 395 25.25 6.72 -3.90
CA LEU A 395 25.47 5.63 -4.83
C LEU A 395 25.52 6.15 -6.26
N HIS A 396 26.56 5.75 -6.98
CA HIS A 396 26.72 6.00 -8.40
C HIS A 396 26.43 4.70 -9.14
N ILE A 397 25.26 4.66 -9.80
CA ILE A 397 24.75 3.44 -10.43
C ILE A 397 24.25 3.69 -11.85
N VAL A 398 24.15 2.58 -12.59
CA VAL A 398 23.31 2.45 -13.78
C VAL A 398 22.36 1.29 -13.56
N ALA A 399 21.16 1.38 -14.13
CA ALA A 399 20.24 0.26 -14.19
C ALA A 399 19.72 0.08 -15.62
N GLY A 400 19.55 -1.16 -16.04
CA GLY A 400 19.10 -1.54 -17.37
C GLY A 400 18.03 -2.62 -17.31
N ALA A 401 17.22 -2.71 -18.36
CA ALA A 401 16.21 -3.75 -18.52
C ALA A 401 16.79 -5.18 -18.50
N ASP A 402 18.09 -5.28 -18.78
CA ASP A 402 18.92 -6.47 -18.63
C ASP A 402 20.38 -6.05 -18.33
N GLU A 403 21.25 -7.02 -18.08
CA GLU A 403 22.67 -6.79 -17.83
C GLU A 403 23.38 -6.11 -19.00
N ALA A 404 23.04 -6.46 -20.25
CA ALA A 404 23.65 -5.87 -21.43
C ALA A 404 23.35 -4.37 -21.55
N THR A 405 22.10 -3.97 -21.29
CA THR A 405 21.67 -2.57 -21.27
C THR A 405 22.37 -1.80 -20.14
N ALA A 406 22.52 -2.40 -18.96
CA ALA A 406 23.23 -1.78 -17.85
C ALA A 406 24.73 -1.61 -18.17
N GLN A 407 25.37 -2.59 -18.80
CA GLN A 407 26.76 -2.52 -19.22
C GLN A 407 26.98 -1.48 -20.33
N GLU A 408 26.08 -1.39 -21.31
CA GLU A 408 26.14 -0.37 -22.35
C GLU A 408 26.10 1.04 -21.73
N LEU A 409 25.21 1.26 -20.76
CA LEU A 409 25.19 2.51 -20.01
C LEU A 409 26.51 2.77 -19.29
N LEU A 410 27.17 1.75 -18.73
CA LEU A 410 28.43 1.91 -18.01
C LEU A 410 29.60 2.26 -18.96
N ASP A 411 29.67 1.61 -20.12
CA ASP A 411 30.76 1.72 -21.10
C ASP A 411 30.76 3.05 -21.86
N GLU A 412 29.64 3.77 -21.89
CA GLU A 412 29.57 5.10 -22.48
C GLU A 412 30.53 6.08 -21.81
N GLU A 413 31.35 6.76 -22.60
CA GLU A 413 32.33 7.73 -22.10
C GLU A 413 31.69 8.81 -21.21
N LEU A 414 32.31 9.02 -20.04
CA LEU A 414 32.02 10.13 -19.13
C LEU A 414 32.48 11.46 -19.76
#